data_AF-A0A2H0B7H7-F1
#
_entry.id   AF-A0A2H0B7H7-F1
#
_cell.length_a   1.000
_cell.length_b   1.000
_cell.length_c   1.000
_cell.angle_alpha   90.00
_cell.angle_beta   90.00
_cell.angle_gamma   90.00
#
_symmetry.space_group_name_H-M   'P 1'
#
loop_
_entity.id
_entity.type
_entity.pdbx_description
1 polymer ?
#
loop_
_entity_poly.entity_id
_entity_poly.type
_entity_poly.pdbx_seq_one_letter_code
_entity_poly.pdbx_strand_id
1 'polypeptide(L)'
;MIIKEEYPGFHFYIKGYSETAIGNILSGRHQVISEPLVISEKIERNHLASPYINNVIPITRKIHWETKRGCPYTCGFCEWGNASQKKVYFLPFKRLKEEILLFKSSNVQVINILDGTFNFGKNNEYDYVEILEPVLKETNAHVSIQVRFEEIKDDQQSKRLIELCKRYKNRLTLEFGLQTIHPSEMDVIGRKNDLHHIRKIMKLLLKNRVNIEISIIYGIPGQTLVSFMETIEFALKINAKKYLLIH
;
A
#
# COMPACT_ATOMS: atom_id res chain seq x y z
N MET A 1 -12.94 14.98 19.89
CA MET A 1 -14.13 15.39 20.65
C MET A 1 -15.38 14.76 20.04
N ILE A 2 -15.66 14.98 18.75
CA ILE A 2 -16.84 14.46 18.02
C ILE A 2 -17.13 12.95 18.23
N ILE A 3 -16.13 12.07 18.10
CA ILE A 3 -16.35 10.60 18.16
C ILE A 3 -16.98 10.12 19.48
N LYS A 4 -16.66 10.73 20.62
CA LYS A 4 -17.24 10.32 21.91
C LYS A 4 -18.71 10.71 22.03
N GLU A 5 -19.07 11.84 21.43
CA GLU A 5 -20.43 12.39 21.42
C GLU A 5 -21.31 11.60 20.45
N GLU A 6 -20.77 11.19 19.30
CA GLU A 6 -21.51 10.39 18.31
C GLU A 6 -21.70 8.92 18.72
N TYR A 7 -20.79 8.36 19.51
CA TYR A 7 -20.80 6.92 19.86
C TYR A 7 -20.70 6.63 21.37
N PRO A 8 -21.54 7.20 22.24
CA PRO A 8 -21.32 7.25 23.69
C PRO A 8 -21.27 5.91 24.47
N GLY A 9 -21.36 4.74 23.82
CA GLY A 9 -21.35 3.41 24.45
C GLY A 9 -19.98 2.72 24.55
N PHE A 10 -18.89 3.30 24.03
CA PHE A 10 -17.57 2.67 24.04
C PHE A 10 -16.68 3.15 25.17
N HIS A 11 -15.97 2.22 25.80
CA HIS A 11 -14.97 2.48 26.85
C HIS A 11 -13.63 2.98 26.29
N PHE A 12 -13.26 2.53 25.08
CA PHE A 12 -11.98 2.85 24.45
C PHE A 12 -12.18 3.20 22.98
N TYR A 13 -11.49 4.24 22.52
CA TYR A 13 -11.41 4.64 21.12
C TYR A 13 -9.95 4.64 20.70
N ILE A 14 -9.59 3.77 19.76
CA ILE A 14 -8.21 3.67 19.31
C ILE A 14 -8.06 4.41 17.99
N LYS A 15 -7.11 5.36 17.93
CA LYS A 15 -6.76 6.08 16.71
C LYS A 15 -5.49 5.51 16.10
N GLY A 16 -5.58 5.07 14.85
CA GLY A 16 -4.46 4.46 14.12
C GLY A 16 -4.32 2.97 14.42
N TYR A 17 -3.08 2.49 14.46
CA TYR A 17 -2.77 1.07 14.68
C TYR A 17 -3.06 0.63 16.12
N SER A 18 -3.62 -0.57 16.27
CA SER A 18 -4.23 -1.01 17.53
C SER A 18 -3.41 -2.02 18.33
N GLU A 19 -2.30 -2.55 17.81
CA GLU A 19 -1.56 -3.66 18.45
C GLU A 19 -1.11 -3.32 19.88
N THR A 20 -0.38 -2.21 20.04
CA THR A 20 0.10 -1.75 21.35
C THR A 20 -1.07 -1.34 22.26
N ALA A 21 -2.07 -0.64 21.69
CA ALA A 21 -3.23 -0.16 22.44
C ALA A 21 -4.05 -1.31 23.02
N ILE A 22 -4.37 -2.31 22.20
CA ILE A 22 -5.10 -3.52 22.63
C ILE A 22 -4.27 -4.29 23.66
N GLY A 23 -2.95 -4.46 23.45
CA GLY A 23 -2.09 -5.11 24.44
C GLY A 23 -2.10 -4.39 25.80
N ASN A 24 -2.05 -3.06 25.81
CA ASN A 24 -2.11 -2.25 27.03
C ASN A 24 -3.50 -2.28 27.69
N ILE A 25 -4.59 -2.36 26.91
CA ILE A 25 -5.95 -2.55 27.44
C ILE A 25 -6.07 -3.93 28.10
N LEU A 26 -5.68 -5.00 27.40
CA LEU A 26 -5.80 -6.37 27.89
C LEU A 26 -4.91 -6.66 29.11
N SER A 27 -3.77 -5.98 29.23
CA SER A 27 -2.88 -6.08 30.40
C SER A 27 -3.28 -5.18 31.57
N GLY A 28 -4.38 -4.43 31.44
CA GLY A 28 -4.86 -3.51 32.48
C GLY A 28 -4.00 -2.26 32.68
N ARG A 29 -3.10 -1.93 31.74
CA ARG A 29 -2.35 -0.67 31.74
C ARG A 29 -3.20 0.52 31.33
N HIS A 30 -4.19 0.31 30.46
CA HIS A 30 -5.26 1.28 30.19
C HIS A 30 -6.51 0.86 30.96
N GLN A 31 -6.95 1.71 31.89
CA GLN A 31 -8.16 1.49 32.69
C GLN A 31 -9.11 2.68 32.55
N VAL A 32 -10.39 2.40 32.31
CA VAL A 32 -11.43 3.43 32.35
C VAL A 32 -11.80 3.68 33.79
N ILE A 33 -11.54 4.90 34.27
CA ILE A 33 -11.85 5.30 35.64
C ILE A 33 -13.21 6.01 35.70
N SER A 34 -13.49 6.91 34.75
CA SER A 34 -14.73 7.69 34.73
C SER A 34 -15.22 8.06 33.33
N GLU A 35 -14.31 8.29 32.38
CA GLU A 35 -14.66 8.63 31.00
C GLU A 35 -13.98 7.71 29.99
N PRO A 36 -14.60 7.50 28.81
CA PRO A 36 -13.97 6.76 27.72
C PRO A 36 -12.60 7.33 27.33
N LEU A 37 -11.64 6.43 27.10
CA LEU A 37 -10.27 6.82 26.74
C LEU A 37 -10.09 6.87 25.21
N VAL A 38 -9.48 7.94 24.72
CA VAL A 38 -9.00 8.01 23.32
C VAL A 38 -7.52 7.69 23.34
N ILE A 39 -7.16 6.54 22.79
CA ILE A 39 -5.82 5.98 22.81
C ILE A 39 -5.20 6.15 21.42
N SER A 40 -3.99 6.70 21.39
CA SER A 40 -3.19 6.86 20.18
C SER A 40 -1.76 6.43 20.48
N GLU A 41 -1.54 5.12 20.50
CA GLU A 41 -0.23 4.54 20.80
C GLU A 41 0.69 4.56 19.58
N LYS A 42 2.00 4.58 19.84
CA LYS A 42 2.98 4.40 18.78
C LYS A 42 3.09 2.91 18.44
N ILE A 43 3.33 2.62 17.15
CA ILE A 43 3.71 1.28 16.73
C ILE A 43 5.07 0.94 17.32
N GLU A 44 5.11 -0.15 18.08
CA GLU A 44 6.37 -0.75 18.53
C GLU A 44 6.81 -1.82 17.53
N ARG A 45 7.99 -1.63 16.92
CA ARG A 45 8.50 -2.52 15.86
C ARG A 45 8.56 -3.98 16.28
N ASN A 46 8.84 -4.24 17.56
CA ASN A 46 8.97 -5.58 18.13
C ASN A 46 7.61 -6.29 18.28
N HIS A 47 6.48 -5.57 18.17
CA HIS A 47 5.13 -6.13 18.32
C HIS A 47 4.43 -6.39 16.98
N LEU A 48 5.10 -6.14 15.86
CA LEU A 48 4.60 -6.53 14.55
C LEU A 48 4.88 -8.03 14.32
N ALA A 49 4.13 -8.87 15.03
CA ALA A 49 4.15 -10.31 14.83
C ALA A 49 3.58 -10.69 13.46
N SER A 50 4.02 -11.82 12.93
CA SER A 50 3.43 -12.37 11.71
C SER A 50 2.09 -13.03 12.02
N PRO A 51 0.97 -12.63 11.38
CA PRO A 51 -0.29 -13.33 11.56
C PRO A 51 -0.26 -14.73 10.90
N TYR A 52 0.65 -14.96 9.95
CA TYR A 52 0.81 -16.24 9.25
C TYR A 52 1.73 -17.21 10.01
N ILE A 53 2.90 -16.77 10.48
CA ILE A 53 3.81 -17.63 11.26
C ILE A 53 3.16 -18.04 12.59
N ASN A 54 2.44 -17.10 13.21
CA ASN A 54 1.74 -17.38 14.47
C ASN A 54 0.39 -18.09 14.27
N ASN A 55 0.01 -18.40 13.03
CA ASN A 55 -1.25 -19.07 12.69
C ASN A 55 -2.51 -18.35 13.26
N VAL A 56 -2.46 -17.02 13.35
CA VAL A 56 -3.60 -16.18 13.77
C VAL A 56 -4.62 -16.09 12.66
N ILE A 57 -4.16 -16.08 11.41
CA ILE A 57 -5.02 -16.15 10.22
C ILE A 57 -4.64 -17.37 9.37
N PRO A 58 -5.61 -18.08 8.77
CA PRO A 58 -5.32 -19.23 7.96
C PRO A 58 -4.67 -18.82 6.63
N ILE A 59 -3.71 -19.62 6.17
CA ILE A 59 -3.19 -19.48 4.81
C ILE A 59 -4.18 -20.12 3.85
N THR A 60 -4.69 -19.32 2.90
CA THR A 60 -5.59 -19.80 1.84
C THR A 60 -4.92 -19.67 0.47
N ARG A 61 -5.63 -20.04 -0.60
CA ARG A 61 -5.13 -19.83 -1.98
C ARG A 61 -4.90 -18.36 -2.32
N LYS A 62 -5.58 -17.43 -1.64
CA LYS A 62 -5.39 -15.98 -1.80
C LYS A 62 -5.03 -15.36 -0.45
N ILE A 63 -3.90 -14.69 -0.39
CA ILE A 63 -3.44 -14.02 0.83
C ILE A 63 -3.31 -12.51 0.61
N HIS A 64 -3.42 -11.79 1.73
CA HIS A 64 -3.17 -10.35 1.78
C HIS A 64 -1.97 -10.14 2.67
N TRP A 65 -0.87 -9.67 2.10
CA TRP A 65 0.43 -9.69 2.74
C TRP A 65 0.95 -8.27 2.92
N GLU A 66 1.52 -7.98 4.07
CA GLU A 66 2.11 -6.69 4.39
C GLU A 66 3.61 -6.90 4.58
N THR A 67 4.44 -6.12 3.89
CA THR A 67 5.90 -6.18 4.03
C THR A 67 6.45 -4.96 4.78
N LYS A 68 5.65 -3.91 4.90
CA LYS A 68 5.92 -2.70 5.69
C LYS A 68 4.61 -2.02 6.09
N ARG A 69 4.64 -1.27 7.19
CA ARG A 69 3.51 -0.47 7.65
C ARG A 69 3.66 1.00 7.38
N GLY A 70 2.55 1.62 7.02
CA GLY A 70 2.45 3.05 6.77
C GLY A 70 2.92 3.46 5.38
N CYS A 71 2.81 4.75 5.13
CA CYS A 71 3.08 5.37 3.85
C CYS A 71 3.79 6.72 4.07
N PRO A 72 4.79 7.10 3.27
CA PRO A 72 5.47 8.39 3.42
C PRO A 72 4.62 9.57 2.90
N TYR A 73 3.50 9.30 2.22
CA TYR A 73 2.62 10.30 1.62
C TYR A 73 1.41 10.59 2.50
N THR A 74 0.82 11.78 2.35
CA THR A 74 -0.36 12.24 3.10
C THR A 74 -1.50 12.63 2.17
N CYS A 75 -1.91 11.69 1.32
CA CYS A 75 -3.07 11.91 0.48
C CYS A 75 -4.32 12.00 1.38
N GLY A 76 -5.13 13.06 1.24
CA GLY A 76 -6.23 13.38 2.15
C GLY A 76 -7.36 12.34 2.19
N PHE A 77 -7.52 11.58 1.11
CA PHE A 77 -8.50 10.49 0.99
C PHE A 77 -7.99 9.14 1.53
N CYS A 78 -6.72 9.04 1.92
CA CYS A 78 -6.05 7.76 2.13
C CYS A 78 -5.85 7.46 3.61
N GLU A 79 -6.31 6.28 4.05
CA GLU A 79 -6.14 5.85 5.44
C GLU A 79 -4.67 5.62 5.82
N TRP A 80 -3.85 5.07 4.92
CA TRP A 80 -2.44 4.80 5.23
C TRP A 80 -1.67 6.06 5.64
N GLY A 81 -1.87 7.17 4.93
CA GLY A 81 -1.18 8.44 5.23
C GLY A 81 -1.65 9.06 6.54
N ASN A 82 -2.95 8.96 6.82
CA ASN A 82 -3.57 9.47 8.05
C ASN A 82 -3.17 8.65 9.27
N ALA A 83 -3.23 7.32 9.18
CA ALA A 83 -2.91 6.39 10.26
C ALA A 83 -1.41 6.38 10.59
N SER A 84 -0.52 6.52 9.60
CA SER A 84 0.93 6.39 9.82
C SER A 84 1.67 7.70 10.07
N GLN A 85 1.02 8.86 9.88
CA GLN A 85 1.62 10.19 10.06
C GLN A 85 2.98 10.33 9.32
N LYS A 86 3.03 9.93 8.05
CA LYS A 86 4.25 9.91 7.19
C LYS A 86 5.36 8.94 7.61
N LYS A 87 5.13 8.09 8.61
CA LYS A 87 6.12 7.10 9.05
C LYS A 87 5.93 5.80 8.31
N VAL A 88 7.06 5.16 8.01
CA VAL A 88 7.11 3.81 7.45
C VAL A 88 7.89 2.92 8.40
N TYR A 89 7.32 1.77 8.73
CA TYR A 89 7.90 0.76 9.58
C TYR A 89 8.16 -0.48 8.75
N PHE A 90 9.43 -0.71 8.43
CA PHE A 90 9.87 -1.87 7.66
C PHE A 90 9.86 -3.12 8.53
N LEU A 91 9.26 -4.20 8.02
CA LEU A 91 9.27 -5.49 8.70
C LEU A 91 10.63 -6.18 8.47
N PRO A 92 11.15 -6.95 9.45
CA PRO A 92 12.43 -7.62 9.31
C PRO A 92 12.44 -8.61 8.14
N PHE A 93 13.46 -8.54 7.26
CA PHE A 93 13.61 -9.47 6.13
C PHE A 93 13.59 -10.94 6.54
N LYS A 94 14.13 -11.28 7.73
CA LYS A 94 14.09 -12.64 8.27
C LYS A 94 12.65 -13.16 8.39
N ARG A 95 11.75 -12.36 8.99
CA ARG A 95 10.32 -12.68 9.12
C ARG A 95 9.68 -12.86 7.75
N LEU A 96 9.92 -11.93 6.82
CA LEU A 96 9.35 -11.97 5.48
C LEU A 96 9.79 -13.23 4.70
N LYS A 97 11.04 -13.66 4.87
CA LYS A 97 11.55 -14.91 4.28
C LYS A 97 10.85 -16.14 4.86
N GLU A 98 10.63 -16.19 6.17
CA GLU A 98 9.88 -17.27 6.81
C GLU A 98 8.42 -17.33 6.30
N GLU A 99 7.76 -16.18 6.16
CA GLU A 99 6.42 -16.08 5.56
C GLU A 99 6.39 -16.60 4.11
N ILE A 100 7.38 -16.24 3.28
CA ILE A 100 7.49 -16.75 1.90
C ILE A 100 7.59 -18.28 1.86
N LEU A 101 8.36 -18.89 2.77
CA LEU A 101 8.47 -20.35 2.85
C LEU A 101 7.13 -21.01 3.22
N LEU A 102 6.35 -20.38 4.11
CA LEU A 102 4.99 -20.83 4.43
C LEU A 102 4.04 -20.70 3.24
N PHE A 103 4.12 -19.61 2.47
CA PHE A 103 3.30 -19.42 1.28
C PHE A 103 3.62 -20.45 0.19
N LYS A 104 4.91 -20.78 0.04
CA LYS A 104 5.37 -21.84 -0.86
C LYS A 104 4.81 -23.20 -0.47
N SER A 105 4.92 -23.61 0.81
CA SER A 105 4.44 -24.92 1.26
C SER A 105 2.91 -25.05 1.22
N SER A 106 2.19 -23.92 1.27
CA SER A 106 0.72 -23.87 1.28
C SER A 106 0.09 -23.73 -0.12
N ASN A 107 0.88 -23.77 -1.20
CA ASN A 107 0.42 -23.62 -2.58
C ASN A 107 -0.47 -22.37 -2.80
N VAL A 108 -0.03 -21.23 -2.26
CA VAL A 108 -0.70 -19.94 -2.47
C VAL A 108 -0.70 -19.60 -3.97
N GLN A 109 -1.87 -19.18 -4.48
CA GLN A 109 -2.09 -18.86 -5.90
C GLN A 109 -2.11 -17.36 -6.16
N VAL A 110 -2.51 -16.55 -5.18
CA VAL A 110 -2.60 -15.09 -5.29
C VAL A 110 -2.06 -14.44 -4.02
N ILE A 111 -1.16 -13.47 -4.19
CA ILE A 111 -0.59 -12.67 -3.12
C ILE A 111 -0.85 -11.20 -3.45
N ASN A 112 -1.74 -10.57 -2.68
CA ASN A 112 -1.98 -9.14 -2.78
C ASN A 112 -1.13 -8.45 -1.70
N ILE A 113 -0.12 -7.67 -2.10
CA ILE A 113 0.71 -6.94 -1.15
C ILE A 113 0.02 -5.62 -0.80
N LEU A 114 -0.28 -5.43 0.49
CA LEU A 114 -1.10 -4.34 1.04
C LEU A 114 -0.33 -3.07 1.40
N ASP A 115 0.94 -2.98 1.03
CA ASP A 115 1.75 -1.81 1.34
C ASP A 115 1.23 -0.59 0.58
N GLY A 116 1.00 0.54 1.26
CA GLY A 116 0.44 1.74 0.62
C GLY A 116 1.30 2.33 -0.52
N THR A 117 2.62 2.12 -0.48
CA THR A 117 3.53 2.30 -1.62
C THR A 117 4.63 1.26 -1.54
N PHE A 118 4.50 0.15 -2.27
CA PHE A 118 5.44 -0.97 -2.24
C PHE A 118 6.86 -0.55 -2.64
N ASN A 119 7.00 0.22 -3.72
CA ASN A 119 8.30 0.63 -4.26
C ASN A 119 8.96 1.80 -3.51
N PHE A 120 8.56 2.06 -2.27
CA PHE A 120 9.24 3.01 -1.39
C PHE A 120 10.31 2.31 -0.55
N GLY A 121 11.57 2.63 -0.82
CA GLY A 121 12.75 2.11 -0.12
C GLY A 121 13.64 3.25 0.38
N LYS A 122 13.22 3.92 1.47
CA LYS A 122 13.88 5.08 2.10
C LYS A 122 15.42 5.03 1.99
N ASN A 123 16.04 5.91 1.18
CA ASN A 123 17.49 6.08 1.05
C ASN A 123 18.31 4.77 0.95
N ASN A 124 17.79 3.74 0.28
CA ASN A 124 18.39 2.39 0.20
C ASN A 124 18.47 1.63 1.55
N GLU A 125 17.88 2.11 2.64
CA GLU A 125 17.79 1.38 3.93
C GLU A 125 16.89 0.14 3.83
N TYR A 126 15.99 0.12 2.84
CA TYR A 126 15.09 -0.98 2.59
C TYR A 126 14.96 -1.22 1.10
N ASP A 127 15.50 -2.34 0.63
CA ASP A 127 15.37 -2.77 -0.76
C ASP A 127 14.14 -3.65 -0.91
N TYR A 128 13.07 -3.09 -1.49
CA TYR A 128 11.82 -3.83 -1.70
C TYR A 128 11.97 -4.96 -2.72
N VAL A 129 13.00 -4.93 -3.57
CA VAL A 129 13.30 -5.98 -4.55
C VAL A 129 13.84 -7.22 -3.85
N GLU A 130 14.52 -7.09 -2.71
CA GLU A 130 14.95 -8.24 -1.88
C GLU A 130 13.77 -9.02 -1.26
N ILE A 131 12.55 -8.49 -1.36
CA ILE A 131 11.32 -9.21 -0.97
C ILE A 131 10.56 -9.69 -2.20
N LEU A 132 10.43 -8.81 -3.20
CA LEU A 132 9.70 -9.12 -4.42
C LEU A 132 10.34 -10.27 -5.20
N GLU A 133 11.66 -10.30 -5.32
CA GLU A 133 12.35 -11.35 -6.07
C GLU A 133 12.20 -12.72 -5.40
N PRO A 134 12.43 -12.90 -4.09
CA PRO A 134 12.19 -14.18 -3.43
C PRO A 134 10.74 -14.65 -3.46
N VAL A 135 9.75 -13.78 -3.20
CA VAL A 135 8.33 -14.23 -3.25
C VAL A 135 7.95 -14.67 -4.66
N LEU A 136 8.46 -13.99 -5.68
CA LEU A 136 8.28 -14.43 -7.06
C LEU A 136 9.02 -15.75 -7.29
N LYS A 137 10.31 -15.87 -6.95
CA LYS A 137 11.09 -17.08 -7.24
C LYS A 137 10.54 -18.33 -6.54
N GLU A 138 10.14 -18.21 -5.28
CA GLU A 138 9.78 -19.34 -4.43
C GLU A 138 8.31 -19.77 -4.57
N THR A 139 7.45 -18.90 -5.09
CA THR A 139 6.02 -19.19 -5.27
C THR A 139 5.60 -19.09 -6.73
N ASN A 140 4.57 -19.86 -7.10
CA ASN A 140 3.92 -19.73 -8.41
C ASN A 140 2.74 -18.73 -8.39
N ALA A 141 2.59 -17.99 -7.29
CA ALA A 141 1.47 -17.08 -7.11
C ALA A 141 1.50 -15.92 -8.11
N HIS A 142 0.31 -15.43 -8.45
CA HIS A 142 0.14 -14.09 -9.00
C HIS A 142 0.32 -13.07 -7.88
N VAL A 143 1.26 -12.15 -8.05
CA VAL A 143 1.61 -11.11 -7.08
C VAL A 143 1.14 -9.76 -7.62
N SER A 144 0.37 -9.02 -6.83
CA SER A 144 0.05 -7.62 -7.11
C SER A 144 0.66 -6.69 -6.06
N ILE A 145 1.19 -5.55 -6.51
CA ILE A 145 1.85 -4.54 -5.67
C ILE A 145 1.37 -3.15 -6.02
N GLN A 146 1.02 -2.35 -5.01
CA GLN A 146 0.73 -0.93 -5.19
C GLN A 146 2.03 -0.15 -5.33
N VAL A 147 2.17 0.60 -6.41
CA VAL A 147 3.37 1.37 -6.73
C VAL A 147 3.02 2.82 -7.06
N ARG A 148 4.00 3.69 -6.85
CA ARG A 148 3.90 5.11 -7.21
C ARG A 148 4.84 5.43 -8.36
N PHE A 149 4.35 6.17 -9.35
CA PHE A 149 5.14 6.58 -10.52
C PHE A 149 6.40 7.37 -10.11
N GLU A 150 6.27 8.28 -9.16
CA GLU A 150 7.37 9.11 -8.66
C GLU A 150 8.48 8.29 -7.96
N GLU A 151 8.19 7.07 -7.53
CA GLU A 151 9.17 6.15 -6.93
C GLU A 151 9.84 5.23 -7.96
N ILE A 152 9.49 5.34 -9.24
CA ILE A 152 10.26 4.72 -10.33
C ILE A 152 11.25 5.78 -10.84
N LYS A 153 12.51 5.65 -10.44
CA LYS A 153 13.61 6.59 -10.69
C LYS A 153 14.67 5.95 -11.59
N ASP A 154 15.68 6.72 -12.00
CA ASP A 154 16.85 6.15 -12.68
C ASP A 154 17.87 5.61 -11.67
N ASP A 155 17.46 4.57 -10.94
CA ASP A 155 18.27 3.91 -9.92
C ASP A 155 18.27 2.38 -10.08
N GLN A 156 19.09 1.70 -9.29
CA GLN A 156 19.28 0.26 -9.40
C GLN A 156 18.03 -0.53 -8.98
N GLN A 157 17.29 -0.06 -7.97
CA GLN A 157 16.08 -0.75 -7.50
C GLN A 157 14.98 -0.70 -8.57
N SER A 158 14.77 0.46 -9.19
CA SER A 158 13.81 0.64 -10.28
C SER A 158 14.18 -0.21 -11.50
N LYS A 159 15.46 -0.28 -11.86
CA LYS A 159 15.94 -1.16 -12.95
C LYS A 159 15.62 -2.62 -12.66
N ARG A 160 15.91 -3.10 -11.45
CA ARG A 160 15.60 -4.48 -11.04
C ARG A 160 14.09 -4.74 -10.99
N LEU A 161 13.27 -3.79 -10.53
CA LEU A 161 11.81 -3.91 -10.57
C LEU A 161 11.31 -4.15 -12.00
N ILE A 162 11.80 -3.37 -12.97
CA ILE A 162 11.44 -3.54 -14.38
C ILE A 162 11.92 -4.90 -14.91
N GLU A 163 13.11 -5.36 -14.52
CA GLU A 163 13.60 -6.70 -14.88
C GLU A 163 12.71 -7.82 -14.32
N LEU A 164 12.27 -7.72 -13.06
CA LEU A 164 11.33 -8.67 -12.47
C LEU A 164 9.99 -8.65 -13.19
N CYS A 165 9.47 -7.46 -13.56
CA CYS A 165 8.26 -7.34 -14.37
C CYS A 165 8.38 -8.06 -15.70
N LYS A 166 9.54 -7.99 -16.37
CA LYS A 166 9.79 -8.71 -17.63
C LYS A 166 9.87 -10.22 -17.40
N ARG A 167 10.65 -10.64 -16.40
CA ARG A 167 10.88 -12.06 -16.08
C ARG A 167 9.59 -12.76 -15.65
N TYR A 168 8.75 -12.06 -14.90
CA TYR A 168 7.54 -12.59 -14.28
C TYR A 168 6.25 -11.96 -14.85
N LYS A 169 6.28 -11.54 -16.12
CA LYS A 169 5.19 -10.81 -16.79
C LYS A 169 3.79 -11.44 -16.70
N ASN A 170 3.68 -12.75 -16.49
CA ASN A 170 2.38 -13.43 -16.40
C ASN A 170 1.79 -13.43 -14.98
N ARG A 171 2.58 -13.05 -13.98
CA ARG A 171 2.23 -13.21 -12.57
C ARG A 171 2.71 -12.09 -11.65
N LEU A 172 3.19 -10.98 -12.20
CA LEU A 172 3.45 -9.75 -11.48
C LEU A 172 2.62 -8.64 -12.11
N THR A 173 1.85 -7.94 -11.28
CA THR A 173 1.01 -6.81 -11.69
C THR A 173 1.34 -5.59 -10.84
N LEU A 174 1.58 -4.46 -11.50
CA LEU A 174 1.80 -3.17 -10.85
C LEU A 174 0.50 -2.37 -10.80
N GLU A 175 0.05 -2.02 -9.61
CA GLU A 175 -1.14 -1.20 -9.38
C GLU A 175 -0.70 0.25 -9.14
N PHE A 176 -1.06 1.16 -10.04
CA PHE A 176 -0.71 2.58 -9.92
C PHE A 176 -1.93 3.43 -9.56
N GLY A 177 -1.75 4.33 -8.58
CA GLY A 177 -2.73 5.38 -8.29
C GLY A 177 -2.49 6.63 -9.14
N LEU A 178 -3.28 6.84 -10.19
CA LEU A 178 -3.28 8.11 -10.93
C LEU A 178 -4.18 9.13 -10.23
N GLN A 179 -5.40 8.72 -9.88
CA GLN A 179 -6.44 9.51 -9.23
C GLN A 179 -7.00 10.66 -10.08
N THR A 180 -6.16 11.62 -10.46
CA THR A 180 -6.51 12.76 -11.32
C THR A 180 -5.27 13.28 -12.05
N ILE A 181 -5.48 13.99 -13.16
CA ILE A 181 -4.44 14.76 -13.86
C ILE A 181 -4.56 16.28 -13.65
N HIS A 182 -5.57 16.75 -12.92
CA HIS A 182 -5.81 18.18 -12.76
C HIS A 182 -5.15 18.74 -11.51
N PRO A 183 -4.29 19.78 -11.61
CA PRO A 183 -3.60 20.34 -10.45
C PRO A 183 -4.53 20.80 -9.31
N SER A 184 -5.67 21.41 -9.63
CA SER A 184 -6.67 21.83 -8.63
C SER A 184 -7.21 20.64 -7.83
N GLU A 185 -7.53 19.54 -8.51
CA GLU A 185 -8.01 18.30 -7.89
C GLU A 185 -6.90 17.62 -7.09
N MET A 186 -5.67 17.60 -7.60
CA MET A 186 -4.48 17.07 -6.90
C MET A 186 -4.22 17.79 -5.57
N ASP A 187 -4.36 19.11 -5.54
CA ASP A 187 -4.15 19.93 -4.36
C ASP A 187 -5.21 19.63 -3.29
N VAL A 188 -6.48 19.48 -3.68
CA VAL A 188 -7.58 19.07 -2.78
C VAL A 188 -7.28 17.72 -2.12
N ILE A 189 -6.84 16.74 -2.91
CA ILE A 189 -6.59 15.39 -2.39
C ILE A 189 -5.18 15.22 -1.78
N GLY A 190 -4.35 16.26 -1.79
CA GLY A 190 -2.98 16.21 -1.29
C GLY A 190 -2.09 15.21 -2.02
N ARG A 191 -2.37 14.93 -3.31
CA ARG A 191 -1.60 13.99 -4.14
C ARG A 191 -1.12 14.69 -5.41
N LYS A 192 0.10 15.24 -5.35
CA LYS A 192 0.76 15.79 -6.52
C LYS A 192 1.31 14.68 -7.41
N ASN A 193 0.97 14.74 -8.69
CA ASN A 193 1.48 13.87 -9.72
C ASN A 193 2.35 14.69 -10.69
N ASP A 194 3.54 14.21 -11.03
CA ASP A 194 4.33 14.81 -12.11
C ASP A 194 3.92 14.16 -13.44
N LEU A 195 3.05 14.83 -14.21
CA LEU A 195 2.55 14.31 -15.47
C LEU A 195 3.63 14.16 -16.56
N HIS A 196 4.76 14.87 -16.46
CA HIS A 196 5.88 14.69 -17.38
C HIS A 196 6.61 13.39 -17.04
N HIS A 197 6.93 13.19 -15.76
CA HIS A 197 7.54 11.96 -15.25
C HIS A 197 6.65 10.75 -15.51
N ILE A 198 5.35 10.84 -15.21
CA ILE A 198 4.38 9.76 -15.46
C ILE A 198 4.41 9.34 -16.93
N ARG A 199 4.38 10.29 -17.88
CA ARG A 199 4.47 9.96 -19.32
C ARG A 199 5.77 9.24 -19.68
N LYS A 200 6.90 9.61 -19.08
CA LYS A 200 8.19 8.93 -19.27
C LYS A 200 8.13 7.49 -18.75
N ILE A 201 7.60 7.29 -17.55
CA ILE A 201 7.47 5.98 -16.93
C ILE A 201 6.47 5.10 -17.69
N MET A 202 5.33 5.64 -18.13
CA MET A 202 4.38 4.93 -18.99
C MET A 202 5.04 4.37 -20.25
N LYS A 203 5.83 5.20 -20.96
CA LYS A 203 6.58 4.76 -22.15
C LYS A 203 7.55 3.62 -21.82
N LEU A 204 8.28 3.72 -20.71
CA LEU A 204 9.20 2.68 -20.23
C LEU A 204 8.46 1.37 -19.94
N LEU A 205 7.33 1.44 -19.24
CA LEU A 205 6.54 0.28 -18.86
C LEU A 205 5.90 -0.40 -20.07
N LEU A 206 5.33 0.38 -21.00
CA LEU A 206 4.74 -0.11 -22.25
C LEU A 206 5.78 -0.81 -23.13
N LYS A 207 6.96 -0.20 -23.29
CA LYS A 207 8.08 -0.80 -24.04
C LYS A 207 8.45 -2.18 -23.49
N ASN A 208 8.35 -2.37 -22.18
CA ASN A 208 8.68 -3.62 -21.52
C ASN A 208 7.48 -4.56 -21.30
N ARG A 209 6.28 -4.20 -21.82
CA ARG A 209 5.04 -4.98 -21.69
C ARG A 209 4.70 -5.35 -20.24
N VAL A 210 4.91 -4.41 -19.32
CA VAL A 210 4.61 -4.60 -17.89
C VAL A 210 3.10 -4.66 -17.69
N ASN A 211 2.62 -5.61 -16.88
CA ASN A 211 1.20 -5.66 -16.50
C ASN A 211 0.90 -4.56 -15.50
N ILE A 212 -0.05 -3.71 -15.86
CA ILE A 212 -0.41 -2.53 -15.07
C ILE A 212 -1.92 -2.49 -14.86
N GLU A 213 -2.31 -2.07 -13.66
CA GLU A 213 -3.62 -1.56 -13.36
C GLU A 213 -3.51 -0.08 -12.97
N ILE A 214 -4.53 0.71 -13.31
CA ILE A 214 -4.59 2.14 -12.98
C ILE A 214 -5.86 2.41 -12.20
N SER A 215 -5.73 3.14 -11.10
CA SER A 215 -6.90 3.72 -10.40
C SER A 215 -7.03 5.22 -10.65
N ILE A 216 -8.28 5.65 -10.82
CA ILE A 216 -8.71 7.05 -10.90
C ILE A 216 -9.84 7.29 -9.88
N ILE A 217 -9.99 8.53 -9.39
CA ILE A 217 -11.05 8.90 -8.45
C ILE A 217 -12.09 9.73 -9.19
N TYR A 218 -13.36 9.36 -9.02
CA TYR A 218 -14.51 10.16 -9.41
C TYR A 218 -15.09 10.88 -8.20
N GLY A 219 -15.51 12.14 -8.38
CA GLY A 219 -16.15 12.92 -7.33
C GLY A 219 -15.18 13.64 -6.40
N ILE A 220 -13.94 13.94 -6.85
CA ILE A 220 -13.04 14.82 -6.09
C ILE A 220 -13.73 16.19 -5.92
N PRO A 221 -13.69 16.83 -4.72
CA PRO A 221 -14.27 18.16 -4.55
C PRO A 221 -13.73 19.16 -5.58
N GLY A 222 -14.63 19.76 -6.37
CA GLY A 222 -14.30 20.67 -7.46
C GLY A 222 -14.03 20.01 -8.82
N GLN A 223 -14.03 18.67 -8.91
CA GLN A 223 -13.95 17.96 -10.18
C GLN A 223 -15.21 18.18 -11.01
N THR A 224 -15.02 18.46 -12.30
CA THR A 224 -16.11 18.60 -13.27
C THR A 224 -16.21 17.35 -14.12
N LEU A 225 -17.32 17.17 -14.84
CA LEU A 225 -17.41 16.10 -15.83
C LEU A 225 -16.29 16.21 -16.88
N VAL A 226 -15.96 17.43 -17.33
CA VAL A 226 -14.91 17.66 -18.33
C VAL A 226 -13.54 17.19 -17.81
N SER A 227 -13.14 17.64 -16.62
CA SER A 227 -11.84 17.28 -16.04
C SER A 227 -11.74 15.79 -15.71
N PHE A 228 -12.85 15.17 -15.31
CA PHE A 228 -12.91 13.72 -15.14
C PHE A 228 -12.73 12.97 -16.47
N MET A 229 -13.39 13.41 -17.55
CA MET A 229 -13.25 12.83 -18.88
C MET A 229 -11.81 12.98 -19.41
N GLU A 230 -11.18 14.13 -19.22
CA GLU A 230 -9.77 14.35 -19.58
C GLU A 230 -8.83 13.41 -18.80
N THR A 231 -9.13 13.14 -17.52
CA THR A 231 -8.41 12.15 -16.70
C THR A 231 -8.58 10.72 -17.26
N ILE A 232 -9.80 10.33 -17.67
CA ILE A 232 -10.06 9.04 -18.31
C ILE A 232 -9.26 8.92 -19.61
N GLU A 233 -9.33 9.94 -20.49
CA GLU A 233 -8.61 9.93 -21.77
C GLU A 233 -7.09 9.82 -21.57
N PHE A 234 -6.55 10.47 -20.54
CA PHE A 234 -5.16 10.31 -20.17
C PHE A 234 -4.85 8.90 -19.69
N ALA A 235 -5.70 8.33 -18.82
CA ALA A 235 -5.51 6.98 -18.30
C ALA A 235 -5.58 5.93 -19.42
N LEU A 236 -6.50 6.05 -20.38
CA LEU A 236 -6.62 5.12 -21.50
C LEU A 236 -5.36 5.08 -22.37
N LYS A 237 -4.61 6.18 -22.48
CA LYS A 237 -3.30 6.23 -23.17
C LYS A 237 -2.21 5.42 -22.46
N ILE A 238 -2.42 5.02 -21.20
CA ILE A 238 -1.52 4.11 -20.45
C ILE A 238 -1.63 2.68 -20.98
N ASN A 239 -2.73 2.31 -21.64
CA ASN A 239 -3.02 0.95 -22.10
C ASN A 239 -2.80 -0.09 -20.98
N ALA A 240 -3.38 0.20 -19.81
CA ALA A 240 -3.38 -0.69 -18.66
C ALA A 240 -4.29 -1.90 -18.93
N LYS A 241 -4.02 -3.03 -18.27
CA LYS A 241 -4.88 -4.22 -18.35
C LYS A 241 -6.22 -4.00 -17.68
N LYS A 242 -6.26 -3.13 -16.67
CA LYS A 242 -7.44 -2.83 -15.88
C LYS A 242 -7.44 -1.37 -15.45
N TYR A 243 -8.63 -0.79 -15.47
CA TYR A 243 -8.92 0.54 -14.96
C TYR A 243 -9.89 0.41 -13.79
N LEU A 244 -9.52 0.99 -12.65
CA LEU A 244 -10.27 0.96 -11.40
C LEU A 244 -10.83 2.37 -11.15
N LEU A 245 -12.14 2.45 -10.98
CA LEU A 245 -12.80 3.67 -10.56
C LEU A 245 -13.04 3.61 -9.05
N ILE A 246 -12.46 4.57 -8.33
CA ILE A 246 -12.64 4.74 -6.88
C ILE A 246 -13.62 5.89 -6.67
N HIS A 247 -14.52 5.73 -5.71
CA HIS A 247 -15.50 6.72 -5.26
C HIS A 247 -15.43 6.84 -3.74
#